data_AF-A0A934CD53-F1
#
_entry.id   AF-A0A934CD53-F1
#
_cell.length_a   1.000
_cell.length_b   1.000
_cell.length_c   1.000
_cell.angle_alpha   90.00
_cell.angle_beta   90.00
_cell.angle_gamma   90.00
#
_symmetry.space_group_name_H-M   'P 1'
#
loop_
_entity.id
_entity.type
_entity.pdbx_description
1 polymer ?
#
loop_
_entity_poly.entity_id
_entity_poly.type
_entity_poly.pdbx_seq_one_letter_code
_entity_poly.pdbx_strand_id
1 'polypeptide(L)'
;MDEPNAAASPAILLFVDDESSILSSLKRLFRPQGYKILTAGSGAEGLAVLEKEAVDLVVSDMRMPEMDGAQFLEQVRGRWPHTLRILLTGYADISSTVAAINRGEIYRYISKPWDDNEIVLTVREALEHQRLASENARLNLLTQQQNEELKSLNASLEQRVAERTAELKHANELLQQGFMLTVRTFSSLIELRGGRLAGHGRRVAEHARAVAQRMGLSHGDQQDVLLAGLLHDIGKISLPDNLLDKPFAALAGEARNRLMEHPVRGHQLLKGVEQLANAAKIIRHHHEYLDGSGYPDRLVGLAIPIGARILAVANDYDALQMGTLTLQEHTPDQALEYIVAGRGRHYDPGVVNTFKTLLIQASVEASKDHALRPAELKSGMVLTRKLEYPEGEVLATAGQFVDRALIDRLLAVESEAQIALSIYVKHVGRPATLRDPDQKPEPPQRLWKELALRPAQLKPGMTLSRALRHPDGYLLLASNYSLDDLVIDQLRQLQAMDDGKPMTIYIQVEDRS
;
A
#
# COMPACT_ATOMS: atom_id res chain seq x y z
N MET A 1 32.32 -23.50 -6.51
CA MET A 1 33.67 -23.94 -6.94
C MET A 1 34.34 -24.41 -5.68
N ASP A 2 34.55 -25.72 -5.56
CA ASP A 2 35.20 -26.32 -4.39
C ASP A 2 36.68 -25.93 -4.40
N GLU A 3 37.11 -25.17 -3.38
CA GLU A 3 38.54 -25.01 -3.11
C GLU A 3 39.13 -26.37 -2.66
N PRO A 4 40.32 -26.74 -3.14
CA PRO A 4 40.95 -27.99 -2.76
C PRO A 4 41.29 -27.96 -1.27
N ASN A 5 40.86 -28.99 -0.55
CA ASN A 5 41.21 -29.28 0.84
C ASN A 5 42.74 -29.20 1.03
N ALA A 6 43.23 -28.09 1.58
CA ALA A 6 44.64 -27.93 1.93
C ALA A 6 44.99 -29.05 2.91
N ALA A 7 45.86 -29.97 2.49
CA ALA A 7 46.32 -31.07 3.34
C ALA A 7 46.87 -30.47 4.65
N ALA A 8 46.13 -30.65 5.75
CA ALA A 8 46.50 -30.13 7.05
C ALA A 8 47.89 -30.67 7.42
N SER A 9 48.82 -29.78 7.74
CA SER A 9 50.14 -30.15 8.23
C SER A 9 50.01 -31.16 9.39
N PRO A 10 50.87 -32.19 9.46
CA PRO A 10 50.79 -33.18 10.51
C PRO A 10 51.03 -32.54 11.88
N ALA A 11 50.16 -32.84 12.85
CA ALA A 11 50.31 -32.31 14.20
C ALA A 11 51.66 -32.71 14.82
N ILE A 12 52.23 -31.80 15.60
CA ILE A 12 53.56 -31.90 16.19
C ILE A 12 53.42 -32.32 17.65
N LEU A 13 53.95 -33.49 17.98
CA LEU A 13 53.95 -34.07 19.32
C LEU A 13 55.34 -33.96 19.95
N LEU A 14 55.42 -33.50 21.20
CA LEU A 14 56.66 -33.52 21.99
C LEU A 14 56.53 -34.51 23.14
N PHE A 15 57.39 -35.53 23.15
CA PHE A 15 57.52 -36.45 24.29
C PHE A 15 58.72 -36.03 25.15
N VAL A 16 58.52 -35.89 26.46
CA VAL A 16 59.55 -35.49 27.42
C VAL A 16 59.65 -36.54 28.51
N ASP A 17 60.80 -37.20 28.61
CA ASP A 17 61.06 -38.29 29.55
C ASP A 17 62.59 -38.46 29.68
N ASP A 18 63.10 -38.66 30.90
CA ASP A 18 64.54 -38.87 31.13
C ASP A 18 65.02 -40.27 30.72
N GLU A 19 64.10 -41.22 30.55
CA GLU A 19 64.39 -42.56 30.06
C GLU A 19 64.34 -42.63 28.52
N SER A 20 65.52 -42.74 27.90
CA SER A 20 65.63 -42.91 26.43
C SER A 20 64.86 -44.11 25.86
N SER A 21 64.66 -45.16 26.66
CA SER A 21 63.88 -46.35 26.31
C SER A 21 62.38 -46.03 26.15
N ILE A 22 61.85 -45.15 27.01
CA ILE A 22 60.45 -44.68 26.96
C ILE A 22 60.23 -43.79 25.75
N LEU A 23 61.12 -42.82 25.51
CA LEU A 23 61.08 -41.95 24.32
C LEU A 23 61.12 -42.76 23.02
N SER A 24 61.97 -43.80 22.94
CA SER A 24 62.04 -44.69 21.78
C SER A 24 60.74 -45.47 21.56
N SER A 25 60.13 -45.95 22.65
CA SER A 25 58.86 -46.68 22.62
C SER A 25 57.71 -45.79 22.15
N LEU A 26 57.56 -44.59 22.71
CA LEU A 26 56.55 -43.60 22.30
C LEU A 26 56.75 -43.16 20.84
N LYS A 27 58.01 -42.93 20.43
CA LYS A 27 58.33 -42.62 19.04
C LYS A 27 57.93 -43.75 18.09
N ARG A 28 58.17 -45.01 18.46
CA ARG A 28 57.75 -46.18 17.66
C ARG A 28 56.24 -46.32 17.58
N LEU A 29 55.53 -46.06 18.69
CA LEU A 29 54.08 -46.15 18.78
C LEU A 29 53.36 -45.10 17.92
N PHE A 30 53.84 -43.85 17.94
CA PHE A 30 53.18 -42.73 17.25
C PHE A 30 53.64 -42.52 15.81
N ARG A 31 54.79 -43.08 15.38
CA ARG A 31 55.30 -42.93 14.00
C ARG A 31 54.31 -43.40 12.91
N PRO A 32 53.57 -44.52 13.06
CA PRO A 32 52.57 -44.93 12.08
C PRO A 32 51.31 -44.04 12.04
N GLN A 33 51.12 -43.15 13.03
CA GLN A 33 49.90 -42.34 13.15
C GLN A 33 49.97 -41.03 12.35
N GLY A 34 51.08 -40.75 11.66
CA GLY A 34 51.21 -39.59 10.77
C GLY A 34 51.56 -38.26 11.45
N TYR A 35 51.98 -38.26 12.71
CA TYR A 35 52.41 -37.06 13.45
C TYR A 35 53.90 -36.73 13.24
N LYS A 36 54.27 -35.45 13.37
CA LYS A 36 55.69 -35.04 13.51
C LYS A 36 56.08 -35.23 14.98
N ILE A 37 57.05 -36.10 15.24
CA ILE A 37 57.43 -36.48 16.61
C ILE A 37 58.75 -35.80 17.00
N LEU A 38 58.71 -35.06 18.09
CA LEU A 38 59.85 -34.47 18.78
C LEU A 38 60.03 -35.17 20.13
N THR A 39 61.27 -35.21 20.61
CA THR A 39 61.63 -35.87 21.88
C THR A 39 62.63 -35.02 22.64
N ALA A 40 62.54 -34.99 23.97
CA ALA A 40 63.48 -34.33 24.86
C ALA A 40 63.77 -35.21 26.09
N GLY A 41 65.02 -35.24 26.54
CA GLY A 41 65.47 -36.05 27.67
C GLY A 41 65.30 -35.40 29.04
N SER A 42 64.77 -34.17 29.10
CA SER A 42 64.53 -33.44 30.35
C SER A 42 63.53 -32.31 30.13
N GLY A 43 62.94 -31.79 31.21
CA GLY A 43 62.06 -30.61 31.16
C GLY A 43 62.76 -29.39 30.54
N ALA A 44 64.04 -29.16 30.83
CA ALA A 44 64.82 -28.05 30.25
C ALA A 44 65.01 -28.19 28.73
N GLU A 45 65.33 -29.40 28.25
CA GLU A 45 65.39 -29.68 26.81
C GLU A 45 64.01 -29.53 26.16
N GLY A 46 62.94 -29.97 26.83
CA GLY A 46 61.57 -29.82 26.35
C GLY A 46 61.17 -28.36 26.12
N LEU A 47 61.51 -27.48 27.05
CA LEU A 47 61.29 -26.03 26.91
C LEU A 47 62.11 -25.45 25.75
N ALA A 48 63.36 -25.89 25.57
CA ALA A 48 64.20 -25.44 24.46
C ALA A 48 63.67 -25.90 23.09
N VAL A 49 62.96 -27.03 23.01
CA VAL A 49 62.26 -27.47 21.80
C VAL A 49 61.04 -26.58 21.52
N LEU A 50 60.23 -26.28 22.55
CA LEU A 50 59.04 -25.42 22.42
C LEU A 50 59.37 -23.97 22.01
N GLU A 51 60.59 -23.50 22.28
CA GLU A 51 61.07 -22.20 21.79
C GLU A 51 61.39 -22.20 20.30
N LYS A 52 61.73 -23.35 19.73
CA LYS A 52 62.19 -23.49 18.33
C LYS A 52 61.09 -23.96 17.38
N GLU A 53 60.16 -24.75 17.88
CA GLU A 53 59.12 -25.42 17.10
C GLU A 53 57.76 -25.21 17.76
N ALA A 54 56.73 -24.95 16.94
CA ALA A 54 55.35 -24.92 17.42
C ALA A 54 54.88 -26.35 17.70
N VAL A 55 54.55 -26.68 18.93
CA VAL A 55 54.10 -28.00 19.35
C VAL A 55 52.61 -27.96 19.68
N ASP A 56 51.84 -28.88 19.10
CA ASP A 56 50.40 -28.96 19.30
C ASP A 56 50.06 -29.70 20.61
N LEU A 57 50.82 -30.74 20.95
CA LEU A 57 50.62 -31.52 22.17
C LEU A 57 51.94 -32.01 22.78
N VAL A 58 52.06 -31.84 24.10
CA VAL A 58 53.17 -32.30 24.92
C VAL A 58 52.70 -33.46 25.79
N VAL A 59 53.49 -34.53 25.82
CA VAL A 59 53.35 -35.65 26.76
C VAL A 59 54.62 -35.71 27.60
N SER A 60 54.52 -35.43 28.90
CA SER A 60 55.66 -35.42 29.81
C SER A 60 55.55 -36.52 30.86
N ASP A 61 56.66 -37.15 31.22
CA ASP A 61 56.72 -37.92 32.46
C ASP A 61 56.60 -37.03 33.69
N MET A 62 56.10 -37.60 34.79
CA MET A 62 56.03 -36.94 36.09
C MET A 62 57.40 -36.84 36.78
N ARG A 63 58.22 -37.90 36.76
CA ARG A 63 59.44 -38.01 37.56
C ARG A 63 60.67 -37.83 36.68
N MET A 64 61.10 -36.58 36.55
CA MET A 64 62.35 -36.25 35.85
C MET A 64 63.33 -35.55 36.81
N PRO A 65 64.66 -35.72 36.63
CA PRO A 65 65.66 -34.99 37.40
C PRO A 65 65.57 -33.47 37.21
N GLU A 66 65.88 -32.72 38.27
CA GLU A 66 65.93 -31.24 38.33
C GLU A 66 64.58 -30.52 38.17
N MET A 67 63.80 -30.88 37.15
CA MET A 67 62.48 -30.32 36.85
C MET A 67 61.49 -31.46 36.62
N ASP A 68 60.51 -31.60 37.51
CA ASP A 68 59.48 -32.63 37.39
C ASP A 68 58.46 -32.28 36.29
N GLY A 69 57.64 -33.26 35.90
CA GLY A 69 56.64 -33.10 34.83
C GLY A 69 55.59 -32.04 35.13
N ALA A 70 55.20 -31.87 36.39
CA ALA A 70 54.21 -30.87 36.76
C ALA A 70 54.79 -29.46 36.64
N GLN A 71 56.01 -29.24 37.10
CA GLN A 71 56.75 -27.98 36.98
C GLN A 71 57.01 -27.62 35.52
N PHE A 72 57.36 -28.60 34.70
CA PHE A 72 57.52 -28.41 33.26
C PHE A 72 56.19 -27.99 32.61
N LEU A 73 55.11 -28.75 32.80
CA LEU A 73 53.81 -28.45 32.19
C LEU A 73 53.18 -27.14 32.69
N GLU A 74 53.45 -26.72 33.93
CA GLU A 74 53.07 -25.40 34.44
C GLU A 74 53.76 -24.27 33.67
N GLN A 75 55.04 -24.42 33.34
CA GLN A 75 55.74 -23.46 32.46
C GLN A 75 55.20 -23.51 31.02
N VAL A 76 54.85 -24.70 30.52
CA VAL A 76 54.22 -24.84 29.20
C VAL A 76 52.89 -24.08 29.16
N ARG A 77 52.04 -24.20 30.18
CA ARG A 77 50.78 -23.45 30.27
C ARG A 77 51.00 -21.93 30.21
N GLY A 78 51.99 -21.42 30.95
CA GLY A 78 52.24 -19.98 31.02
C GLY A 78 52.79 -19.39 29.72
N ARG A 79 53.67 -20.12 29.01
CA ARG A 79 54.38 -19.63 27.83
C ARG A 79 53.75 -20.06 26.50
N TRP A 80 53.13 -21.25 26.47
CA TRP A 80 52.44 -21.83 25.32
C TRP A 80 51.05 -22.34 25.72
N PRO A 81 50.12 -21.44 26.07
CA PRO A 81 48.80 -21.80 26.62
C PRO A 81 47.99 -22.69 25.67
N HIS A 82 48.18 -22.57 24.36
CA HIS A 82 47.50 -23.34 23.33
C HIS A 82 48.10 -24.74 23.08
N THR A 83 49.26 -25.08 23.64
CA THR A 83 49.82 -26.44 23.50
C THR A 83 49.11 -27.39 24.45
N LEU A 84 48.49 -28.45 23.96
CA LEU A 84 47.85 -29.46 24.82
C LEU A 84 48.89 -30.16 25.69
N ARG A 85 48.50 -30.52 26.91
CA ARG A 85 49.41 -31.04 27.93
C ARG A 85 48.86 -32.35 28.48
N ILE A 86 49.63 -33.42 28.35
CA ILE A 86 49.33 -34.74 28.92
C ILE A 86 50.49 -35.14 29.83
N LEU A 87 50.15 -35.76 30.95
CA LEU A 87 51.11 -36.19 31.96
C LEU A 87 51.11 -37.72 32.08
N LEU A 88 52.30 -38.33 32.05
CA LEU A 88 52.49 -39.75 32.34
C LEU A 88 52.86 -39.91 33.82
N THR A 89 52.20 -40.82 34.53
CA THR A 89 52.38 -40.99 35.99
C THR A 89 52.57 -42.46 36.37
N GLY A 90 53.45 -42.77 37.33
CA GLY A 90 53.57 -44.12 37.89
C GLY A 90 52.50 -44.46 38.94
N TYR A 91 52.35 -45.74 39.28
CA TYR A 91 51.40 -46.25 40.30
C TYR A 91 51.54 -45.60 41.69
N ALA A 92 52.73 -45.13 42.06
CA ALA A 92 53.04 -44.56 43.38
C ALA A 92 52.68 -43.07 43.52
N ASP A 93 52.26 -42.40 42.44
CA ASP A 93 52.12 -40.94 42.39
C ASP A 93 50.67 -40.44 42.42
N ILE A 94 49.68 -41.33 42.44
CA ILE A 94 48.23 -41.03 42.26
C ILE A 94 47.64 -40.23 43.45
N SER A 95 48.18 -40.36 44.66
CA SER A 95 47.66 -39.68 45.85
C SER A 95 48.22 -38.26 46.07
N SER A 96 49.38 -37.94 45.47
CA SER A 96 50.04 -36.61 45.58
C SER A 96 49.72 -35.68 44.39
N THR A 97 49.02 -36.16 43.37
CA THR A 97 48.93 -35.51 42.05
C THR A 97 47.82 -34.47 41.92
N VAL A 98 46.73 -34.52 42.70
CA VAL A 98 45.51 -33.73 42.44
C VAL A 98 45.75 -32.21 42.49
N ALA A 99 46.60 -31.73 43.40
CA ALA A 99 46.89 -30.29 43.53
C ALA A 99 47.91 -29.77 42.50
N ALA A 100 48.83 -30.62 42.04
CA ALA A 100 49.79 -30.28 40.99
C ALA A 100 49.14 -30.27 39.60
N ILE A 101 48.16 -31.15 39.37
CA ILE A 101 47.40 -31.26 38.12
C ILE A 101 46.60 -30.00 37.78
N ASN A 102 45.99 -29.35 38.77
CA ASN A 102 45.21 -28.12 38.55
C ASN A 102 46.10 -26.89 38.24
N ARG A 103 47.39 -26.90 38.61
CA ARG A 103 48.32 -25.80 38.30
C ARG A 103 48.76 -25.80 36.83
N GLY A 104 48.85 -26.97 36.21
CA GLY A 104 49.26 -27.13 34.80
C GLY A 104 48.14 -27.09 33.74
N GLU A 105 46.86 -27.06 34.14
CA GLU A 105 45.70 -27.26 33.22
C GLU A 105 45.96 -28.38 32.23
N ILE A 106 46.26 -29.55 32.79
CA ILE A 106 46.59 -30.76 32.04
C ILE A 106 45.29 -31.29 31.44
N TYR A 107 45.30 -31.62 30.15
CA TYR A 107 44.14 -32.15 29.42
C TYR A 107 43.73 -33.52 29.98
N ARG A 108 44.71 -34.41 30.19
CA ARG A 108 44.51 -35.75 30.76
C ARG A 108 45.83 -36.31 31.32
N TYR A 109 45.74 -37.25 32.25
CA TYR A 109 46.90 -38.03 32.71
C TYR A 109 46.76 -39.50 32.28
N ILE A 110 47.88 -40.19 32.13
CA ILE A 110 47.95 -41.60 31.70
C ILE A 110 48.90 -42.35 32.62
N SER A 111 48.50 -43.52 33.12
CA SER A 111 49.31 -44.32 34.03
C SER A 111 50.38 -45.13 33.30
N LYS A 112 51.59 -45.24 33.88
CA LYS A 112 52.66 -46.17 33.47
C LYS A 112 52.54 -47.50 34.25
N PRO A 113 52.63 -48.68 33.59
CA PRO A 113 52.71 -48.88 32.14
C PRO A 113 51.38 -48.53 31.45
N TRP A 114 51.44 -47.86 30.31
CA TRP A 114 50.24 -47.46 29.55
C TRP A 114 49.77 -48.58 28.63
N ASP A 115 48.49 -48.56 28.27
CA ASP A 115 47.98 -49.31 27.13
C ASP A 115 48.22 -48.51 25.84
N ASP A 116 48.80 -49.15 24.83
CA ASP A 116 49.17 -48.52 23.56
C ASP A 116 47.95 -47.95 22.81
N ASN A 117 46.78 -48.58 22.91
CA ASN A 117 45.56 -48.06 22.27
C ASN A 117 44.99 -46.88 23.06
N GLU A 118 45.02 -46.93 24.39
CA GLU A 118 44.52 -45.86 25.25
C GLU A 118 45.27 -44.55 25.05
N ILE A 119 46.61 -44.57 25.03
CA ILE A 119 47.41 -43.36 24.84
C ILE A 119 47.25 -42.78 23.44
N VAL A 120 47.17 -43.62 22.40
CA VAL A 120 46.94 -43.19 21.02
C VAL A 120 45.56 -42.57 20.87
N LEU A 121 44.53 -43.19 21.46
CA LEU A 121 43.16 -42.67 21.45
C LEU A 121 43.09 -41.33 22.18
N THR A 122 43.71 -41.24 23.36
CA THR A 122 43.74 -40.00 24.17
C THR A 122 44.38 -38.84 23.42
N VAL A 123 45.53 -39.06 22.78
CA VAL A 123 46.21 -38.02 21.97
C VAL A 123 45.35 -37.60 20.78
N ARG A 124 44.70 -38.55 20.10
CA ARG A 124 43.80 -38.26 18.97
C ARG A 124 42.60 -37.43 19.41
N GLU A 125 41.93 -37.83 20.48
CA GLU A 125 40.76 -37.11 21.03
C GLU A 125 41.13 -35.69 21.48
N ALA A 126 42.31 -35.52 22.08
CA ALA A 126 42.79 -34.22 22.53
C ALA A 126 42.99 -33.24 21.37
N LEU A 127 43.71 -33.68 20.34
CA LEU A 127 43.98 -32.88 19.14
C LEU A 127 42.68 -32.56 18.38
N GLU A 128 41.76 -33.52 18.25
CA GLU A 128 40.49 -33.31 17.57
C GLU A 128 39.60 -32.32 18.32
N HIS A 129 39.53 -32.44 19.65
CA HIS A 129 38.77 -31.50 20.49
C HIS A 129 39.31 -30.07 20.35
N GLN A 130 40.63 -29.88 20.35
CA GLN A 130 41.22 -28.57 20.14
C GLN A 130 40.90 -28.02 18.75
N ARG A 131 41.06 -28.84 17.71
CA ARG A 131 40.75 -28.46 16.33
C ARG A 131 39.30 -28.01 16.19
N LEU A 132 38.36 -28.79 16.71
CA LEU A 132 36.93 -28.47 16.69
C LEU A 132 36.61 -27.19 17.49
N ALA A 133 37.26 -26.98 18.64
CA ALA A 133 37.07 -25.78 19.43
C ALA A 133 37.57 -24.52 18.70
N SER A 134 38.75 -24.59 18.08
CA SER A 134 39.31 -23.49 17.28
C SER A 134 38.45 -23.18 16.05
N GLU A 135 37.96 -24.21 15.35
CA GLU A 135 37.11 -24.04 14.17
C GLU A 135 35.73 -23.47 14.55
N ASN A 136 35.12 -23.95 15.64
CA ASN A 136 33.87 -23.37 16.15
C ASN A 136 34.04 -21.90 16.54
N ALA A 137 35.14 -21.54 17.20
CA ALA A 137 35.42 -20.15 17.55
C ALA A 137 35.55 -19.27 16.28
N ARG A 138 36.22 -19.78 15.25
CA ARG A 138 36.35 -19.11 13.94
C ARG A 138 35.00 -18.92 13.25
N LEU A 139 34.19 -19.98 13.16
CA LEU A 139 32.88 -19.96 12.52
C LEU A 139 31.89 -19.04 13.24
N ASN A 140 31.92 -19.01 14.57
CA ASN A 140 31.10 -18.09 15.36
C ASN A 140 31.45 -16.63 15.08
N LEU A 141 32.75 -16.31 14.99
CA LEU A 141 33.20 -14.95 14.67
C LEU A 141 32.79 -14.54 13.25
N LEU A 142 32.96 -15.42 12.26
CA LEU A 142 32.53 -15.17 10.88
C LEU A 142 31.01 -14.97 10.79
N THR A 143 30.23 -15.80 11.47
CA THR A 143 28.76 -15.69 11.51
C THR A 143 28.32 -14.37 12.13
N GLN A 144 29.01 -13.93 13.20
CA GLN A 144 28.73 -12.64 13.82
C GLN A 144 29.00 -11.48 12.85
N GLN A 145 30.15 -11.50 12.16
CA GLN A 145 30.49 -10.50 11.15
C GLN A 145 29.47 -10.44 10.02
N GLN A 146 29.08 -11.60 9.47
CA GLN A 146 28.06 -11.69 8.42
C GLN A 146 26.70 -11.19 8.89
N ASN A 147 26.31 -11.48 10.14
CA ASN A 147 25.06 -10.98 10.70
C ASN A 147 25.05 -9.46 10.86
N GLU A 148 26.18 -8.86 11.22
CA GLU A 148 26.32 -7.40 11.31
C GLU A 148 26.26 -6.74 9.93
N GLU A 149 26.92 -7.33 8.93
CA GLU A 149 26.86 -6.89 7.53
C GLU A 149 25.43 -6.99 6.98
N LEU A 150 24.75 -8.12 7.19
CA LEU A 150 23.36 -8.31 6.77
C LEU A 150 22.40 -7.31 7.43
N LYS A 151 22.60 -7.00 8.71
CA LYS A 151 21.79 -5.98 9.40
C LYS A 151 21.97 -4.60 8.77
N SER A 152 23.21 -4.22 8.49
CA SER A 152 23.53 -2.95 7.82
C SER A 152 22.92 -2.89 6.41
N LEU A 153 23.04 -3.97 5.65
CA LEU A 153 22.49 -4.06 4.30
C LEU A 153 20.96 -3.99 4.32
N ASN A 154 20.30 -4.73 5.21
CA ASN A 154 18.84 -4.68 5.36
C ASN A 154 18.34 -3.27 5.72
N ALA A 155 19.00 -2.61 6.68
CA ALA A 155 18.63 -1.23 7.04
C ALA A 155 18.78 -0.27 5.85
N SER A 156 19.85 -0.41 5.05
CA SER A 156 20.03 0.40 3.84
C SER A 156 18.98 0.10 2.76
N LEU A 157 18.61 -1.17 2.58
CA LEU A 157 17.57 -1.57 1.63
C LEU A 157 16.19 -1.05 2.05
N GLU A 158 15.83 -1.17 3.33
CA GLU A 158 14.58 -0.64 3.88
C GLU A 158 14.48 0.87 3.66
N GLN A 159 15.56 1.60 3.92
CA GLN A 159 15.63 3.03 3.65
C GLN A 159 15.43 3.34 2.15
N ARG A 160 16.12 2.63 1.26
CA ARG A 160 15.97 2.82 -0.20
C ARG A 160 14.56 2.50 -0.68
N VAL A 161 13.92 1.46 -0.14
CA VAL A 161 12.53 1.11 -0.47
C VAL A 161 11.59 2.21 0.00
N ALA A 162 11.78 2.74 1.21
CA ALA A 162 10.96 3.84 1.73
C ALA A 162 11.10 5.10 0.86
N GLU A 163 12.34 5.50 0.53
CA GLU A 163 12.63 6.65 -0.34
C GLU A 163 12.00 6.49 -1.71
N ARG A 164 12.21 5.35 -2.39
CA ARG A 164 11.63 5.07 -3.71
C ARG A 164 10.11 4.99 -3.69
N THR A 165 9.53 4.44 -2.63
CA THR A 165 8.07 4.37 -2.48
C THR A 165 7.47 5.77 -2.33
N ALA A 166 8.13 6.65 -1.56
CA ALA A 166 7.70 8.04 -1.41
C ALA A 166 7.82 8.81 -2.74
N GLU A 167 8.92 8.64 -3.48
CA GLU A 167 9.13 9.24 -4.80
C GLU A 167 8.04 8.79 -5.80
N LEU A 168 7.76 7.48 -5.88
CA LEU A 168 6.73 6.95 -6.78
C LEU A 168 5.34 7.46 -6.43
N LYS A 169 5.01 7.52 -5.13
CA LYS A 169 3.74 8.07 -4.67
C LYS A 169 3.60 9.54 -5.11
N HIS A 170 4.64 10.34 -4.89
CA HIS A 170 4.64 11.75 -5.28
C HIS A 170 4.52 11.93 -6.80
N ALA A 171 5.29 11.16 -7.58
CA ALA A 171 5.21 11.21 -9.03
C ALA A 171 3.81 10.81 -9.55
N ASN A 172 3.18 9.80 -8.95
CA ASN A 172 1.83 9.39 -9.31
C ASN A 172 0.78 10.46 -8.95
N GLU A 173 0.91 11.11 -7.80
CA GLU A 173 0.05 12.24 -7.41
C GLU A 173 0.16 13.40 -8.40
N LEU A 174 1.38 13.76 -8.82
CA LEU A 174 1.61 14.80 -9.83
C LEU A 174 1.00 14.42 -11.19
N LEU A 175 1.15 13.17 -11.62
CA LEU A 175 0.54 12.67 -12.86
C LEU A 175 -0.99 12.74 -12.81
N GLN A 176 -1.60 12.35 -11.69
CA GLN A 176 -3.04 12.44 -11.48
C GLN A 176 -3.54 13.89 -11.49
N GLN A 177 -2.80 14.80 -10.85
CA GLN A 177 -3.12 16.23 -10.85
C GLN A 177 -3.02 16.82 -12.26
N GLY A 178 -1.94 16.52 -12.99
CA GLY A 178 -1.74 16.95 -14.37
C GLY A 178 -2.85 16.45 -15.29
N PHE A 179 -3.20 15.16 -15.19
CA PHE A 179 -4.31 14.58 -15.94
C PHE A 179 -5.64 15.29 -15.66
N MET A 180 -5.98 15.51 -14.39
CA MET A 180 -7.21 16.21 -14.02
C MET A 180 -7.24 17.67 -14.48
N LEU A 181 -6.09 18.34 -14.47
CA LEU A 181 -5.97 19.71 -15.00
C LEU A 181 -6.27 19.71 -16.50
N THR A 182 -5.68 18.80 -17.27
CA THR A 182 -5.95 18.66 -18.71
C THR A 182 -7.44 18.38 -18.99
N VAL A 183 -8.08 17.50 -18.23
CA VAL A 183 -9.52 17.24 -18.36
C VAL A 183 -10.35 18.50 -18.10
N ARG A 184 -10.03 19.27 -17.06
CA ARG A 184 -10.70 20.55 -16.77
C ARG A 184 -10.47 21.58 -17.88
N THR A 185 -9.27 21.64 -18.45
CA THR A 185 -8.98 22.52 -19.59
C THR A 185 -9.88 22.17 -20.79
N PHE A 186 -10.04 20.87 -21.12
CA PHE A 186 -10.95 20.47 -22.19
C PHE A 186 -12.41 20.81 -21.89
N SER A 187 -12.87 20.59 -20.65
CA SER A 187 -14.20 21.03 -20.19
C SER A 187 -14.40 22.51 -20.45
N SER A 188 -13.47 23.36 -19.99
CA SER A 188 -13.56 24.81 -20.14
C SER A 188 -13.51 25.26 -21.61
N LEU A 189 -12.74 24.60 -22.47
CA LEU A 189 -12.70 24.91 -23.90
C LEU A 189 -14.05 24.69 -24.60
N ILE A 190 -14.80 23.66 -24.22
CA ILE A 190 -16.16 23.43 -24.74
C ILE A 190 -17.11 24.53 -24.26
N GLU A 191 -17.01 24.89 -22.97
CA GLU A 191 -17.87 25.90 -22.35
C GLU A 191 -17.66 27.29 -22.93
N LEU A 192 -16.41 27.68 -23.20
CA LEU A 192 -16.05 28.95 -23.86
C LEU A 192 -16.75 29.11 -25.21
N ARG A 193 -16.95 28.00 -25.93
CA ARG A 193 -17.65 28.00 -27.22
C ARG A 193 -19.18 28.06 -27.08
N GLY A 194 -19.73 27.51 -25.99
CA GLY A 194 -21.17 27.44 -25.74
C GLY A 194 -21.77 28.66 -25.03
N GLY A 195 -20.95 29.67 -24.70
CA GLY A 195 -21.36 30.97 -24.14
C GLY A 195 -21.98 30.90 -22.74
N ARG A 196 -23.18 30.32 -22.63
CA ARG A 196 -23.93 30.19 -21.37
C ARG A 196 -23.38 29.11 -20.45
N LEU A 197 -22.50 28.23 -20.93
CA LEU A 197 -22.06 27.01 -20.25
C LEU A 197 -20.95 27.18 -19.20
N ALA A 198 -20.54 28.41 -18.85
CA ALA A 198 -19.41 28.62 -17.92
C ALA A 198 -19.60 27.90 -16.57
N GLY A 199 -18.66 27.01 -16.25
CA GLY A 199 -18.65 26.21 -15.02
C GLY A 199 -19.72 25.12 -14.94
N HIS A 200 -20.51 24.89 -16.00
CA HIS A 200 -21.56 23.88 -16.07
C HIS A 200 -21.01 22.47 -15.81
N GLY A 201 -19.97 22.07 -16.56
CA GLY A 201 -19.36 20.75 -16.42
C GLY A 201 -18.84 20.51 -15.00
N ARG A 202 -18.32 21.56 -14.34
CA ARG A 202 -17.87 21.49 -12.94
C ARG A 202 -19.04 21.23 -11.98
N ARG A 203 -20.12 22.02 -12.06
CA ARG A 203 -21.29 21.87 -11.18
C ARG A 203 -21.97 20.50 -11.36
N VAL A 204 -22.15 20.09 -12.61
CA VAL A 204 -22.71 18.78 -12.95
C VAL A 204 -21.83 17.65 -12.37
N ALA A 205 -20.52 17.72 -12.56
CA ALA A 205 -19.60 16.70 -12.07
C ALA A 205 -19.54 16.63 -10.53
N GLU A 206 -19.62 17.78 -9.85
CA GLU A 206 -19.65 17.85 -8.38
C GLU A 206 -20.94 17.24 -7.81
N HIS A 207 -22.09 17.62 -8.35
CA HIS A 207 -23.39 17.04 -8.01
C HIS A 207 -23.42 15.52 -8.26
N ALA A 208 -22.99 15.09 -9.45
CA ALA A 208 -22.99 13.69 -9.82
C ALA A 208 -22.06 12.85 -8.91
N ARG A 209 -20.86 13.36 -8.59
CA ARG A 209 -19.94 12.68 -7.67
C ARG A 209 -20.49 12.60 -6.25
N ALA A 210 -21.14 13.67 -5.74
CA ALA A 210 -21.75 13.66 -4.42
C ALA A 210 -22.86 12.61 -4.31
N VAL A 211 -23.69 12.48 -5.34
CA VAL A 211 -24.70 11.41 -5.44
C VAL A 211 -24.03 10.03 -5.46
N ALA A 212 -23.03 9.84 -6.32
CA ALA A 212 -22.30 8.58 -6.43
C ALA A 212 -21.69 8.14 -5.08
N GLN A 213 -21.08 9.08 -4.36
CA GLN A 213 -20.52 8.84 -3.03
C GLN A 213 -21.60 8.46 -2.03
N ARG A 214 -22.73 9.17 -2.00
CA ARG A 214 -23.83 8.90 -1.06
C ARG A 214 -24.53 7.57 -1.34
N MET A 215 -24.56 7.13 -2.61
CA MET A 215 -25.06 5.83 -3.03
C MET A 215 -24.05 4.68 -2.82
N GLY A 216 -22.85 4.96 -2.28
CA GLY A 216 -21.86 3.93 -1.94
C GLY A 216 -21.13 3.33 -3.15
N LEU A 217 -21.02 4.06 -4.26
CA LEU A 217 -20.21 3.62 -5.41
C LEU A 217 -18.72 3.51 -5.02
N SER A 218 -17.96 2.68 -5.72
CA SER A 218 -16.51 2.55 -5.47
C SER A 218 -15.76 3.82 -5.86
N HIS A 219 -14.55 4.04 -5.34
CA HIS A 219 -13.75 5.21 -5.71
C HIS A 219 -13.45 5.29 -7.21
N GLY A 220 -13.29 4.14 -7.88
CA GLY A 220 -13.14 4.07 -9.33
C GLY A 220 -14.40 4.53 -10.07
N ASP A 221 -15.57 4.02 -9.69
CA ASP A 221 -16.83 4.42 -10.33
C ASP A 221 -17.19 5.89 -10.02
N GLN A 222 -16.85 6.39 -8.83
CA GLN A 222 -16.99 7.82 -8.47
C GLN A 222 -16.11 8.70 -9.36
N GLN A 223 -14.87 8.27 -9.65
CA GLN A 223 -13.96 8.95 -10.56
C GLN A 223 -14.49 8.94 -12.00
N ASP A 224 -15.04 7.82 -12.46
CA ASP A 224 -15.65 7.72 -13.79
C ASP A 224 -16.85 8.68 -13.94
N VAL A 225 -17.69 8.80 -12.90
CA VAL A 225 -18.81 9.76 -12.87
C VAL A 225 -18.31 11.21 -12.88
N LEU A 226 -17.26 11.53 -12.11
CA LEU A 226 -16.65 12.86 -12.10
C LEU A 226 -16.10 13.23 -13.49
N LEU A 227 -15.33 12.34 -14.11
CA LEU A 227 -14.76 12.54 -15.44
C LEU A 227 -15.85 12.67 -16.50
N ALA A 228 -16.90 11.85 -16.41
CA ALA A 228 -18.05 11.95 -17.28
C ALA A 228 -18.77 13.29 -17.13
N GLY A 229 -18.99 13.78 -15.90
CA GLY A 229 -19.59 15.09 -15.67
C GLY A 229 -18.80 16.24 -16.29
N LEU A 230 -17.47 16.22 -16.20
CA LEU A 230 -16.61 17.24 -16.80
C LEU A 230 -16.60 17.20 -18.34
N LEU A 231 -16.76 16.01 -18.93
CA LEU A 231 -16.57 15.80 -20.37
C LEU A 231 -17.86 15.43 -21.13
N HIS A 232 -19.03 15.41 -20.50
CA HIS A 232 -20.26 14.92 -21.13
C HIS A 232 -20.60 15.65 -22.43
N ASP A 233 -20.27 16.93 -22.48
CA ASP A 233 -20.50 17.80 -23.62
C ASP A 233 -19.34 17.86 -24.62
N ILE A 234 -18.25 17.07 -24.46
CA ILE A 234 -17.08 17.10 -25.37
C ILE A 234 -17.47 16.85 -26.84
N GLY A 235 -18.53 16.08 -27.08
CA GLY A 235 -19.05 15.85 -28.43
C GLY A 235 -19.60 17.10 -29.12
N LYS A 236 -20.01 18.12 -28.36
CA LYS A 236 -20.54 19.40 -28.88
C LYS A 236 -19.48 20.19 -29.65
N ILE A 237 -18.18 19.90 -29.47
CA ILE A 237 -17.08 20.51 -30.25
C ILE A 237 -17.22 20.31 -31.77
N SER A 238 -17.96 19.29 -32.19
CA SER A 238 -18.17 18.98 -33.61
C SER A 238 -19.42 19.66 -34.20
N LEU A 239 -20.17 20.42 -33.40
CA LEU A 239 -21.41 21.08 -33.83
C LEU A 239 -21.14 22.52 -34.29
N PRO A 240 -21.94 23.07 -35.22
CA PRO A 240 -21.90 24.48 -35.59
C PRO A 240 -22.48 25.37 -34.48
N ASP A 241 -21.95 26.60 -34.36
CA ASP A 241 -22.24 27.51 -33.24
C ASP A 241 -23.73 27.88 -33.14
N ASN A 242 -24.42 28.01 -34.28
CA ASN A 242 -25.85 28.31 -34.33
C ASN A 242 -26.76 27.25 -33.68
N LEU A 243 -26.25 26.03 -33.45
CA LEU A 243 -26.95 24.98 -32.68
C LEU A 243 -26.62 25.04 -31.19
N LEU A 244 -25.48 25.60 -30.80
CA LEU A 244 -25.04 25.72 -29.41
C LEU A 244 -25.72 26.89 -28.70
N ASP A 245 -26.01 27.98 -29.42
CA ASP A 245 -26.61 29.19 -28.86
C ASP A 245 -28.11 29.07 -28.52
N LYS A 246 -28.77 27.99 -28.97
CA LYS A 246 -30.22 27.82 -28.83
C LYS A 246 -30.54 26.80 -27.73
N PRO A 247 -31.52 27.08 -26.86
CA PRO A 247 -32.03 26.08 -25.92
C PRO A 247 -32.55 24.84 -26.66
N PHE A 248 -32.42 23.67 -26.04
CA PHE A 248 -32.84 22.38 -26.61
C PHE A 248 -34.33 22.39 -27.03
N ALA A 249 -35.18 22.99 -26.19
CA ALA A 249 -36.61 23.18 -26.46
C ALA A 249 -36.89 23.99 -27.74
N ALA A 250 -35.99 24.90 -28.14
CA ALA A 250 -36.13 25.73 -29.33
C ALA A 250 -35.69 25.03 -30.64
N LEU A 251 -34.98 23.91 -30.54
CA LEU A 251 -34.51 23.15 -31.69
C LEU A 251 -35.59 22.17 -32.17
N ALA A 252 -35.74 21.98 -33.48
CA ALA A 252 -36.66 21.03 -34.07
C ALA A 252 -36.07 20.36 -35.31
N GLY A 253 -36.66 19.22 -35.72
CA GLY A 253 -36.26 18.50 -36.92
C GLY A 253 -34.77 18.13 -36.94
N GLU A 254 -34.11 18.37 -38.08
CA GLU A 254 -32.71 18.02 -38.29
C GLU A 254 -31.76 18.69 -37.30
N ALA A 255 -32.03 19.95 -36.92
CA ALA A 255 -31.19 20.69 -35.97
C ALA A 255 -31.16 20.02 -34.59
N ARG A 256 -32.31 19.53 -34.11
CA ARG A 256 -32.40 18.77 -32.85
C ARG A 256 -31.69 17.42 -32.98
N ASN A 257 -31.91 16.70 -34.08
CA ASN A 257 -31.26 15.41 -34.30
C ASN A 257 -29.73 15.52 -34.29
N ARG A 258 -29.16 16.54 -34.95
CA ARG A 258 -27.71 16.78 -34.95
C ARG A 258 -27.16 17.06 -33.55
N LEU A 259 -27.88 17.84 -32.74
CA LEU A 259 -27.48 18.07 -31.34
C LEU A 259 -27.51 16.77 -30.53
N MET A 260 -28.53 15.92 -30.73
CA MET A 260 -28.67 14.64 -30.04
C MET A 260 -27.58 13.61 -30.38
N GLU A 261 -26.74 13.86 -31.39
CA GLU A 261 -25.59 13.01 -31.72
C GLU A 261 -24.36 13.27 -30.82
N HIS A 262 -24.32 14.38 -30.08
CA HIS A 262 -23.14 14.73 -29.27
C HIS A 262 -22.73 13.64 -28.25
N PRO A 263 -23.63 12.86 -27.61
CA PRO A 263 -23.21 11.79 -26.70
C PRO A 263 -22.46 10.68 -27.44
N VAL A 264 -22.90 10.36 -28.66
CA VAL A 264 -22.25 9.36 -29.53
C VAL A 264 -20.85 9.82 -29.93
N ARG A 265 -20.72 11.09 -30.33
CA ARG A 265 -19.43 11.68 -30.73
C ARG A 265 -18.48 11.79 -29.54
N GLY A 266 -18.98 12.19 -28.37
CA GLY A 266 -18.20 12.23 -27.13
C GLY A 266 -17.65 10.86 -26.75
N HIS A 267 -18.48 9.82 -26.80
CA HIS A 267 -18.03 8.44 -26.61
C HIS A 267 -16.96 8.02 -27.62
N GLN A 268 -17.14 8.33 -28.91
CA GLN A 268 -16.17 7.99 -29.95
C GLN A 268 -14.81 8.66 -29.74
N LEU A 269 -14.79 9.91 -29.27
CA LEU A 269 -13.56 10.64 -28.96
C LEU A 269 -12.80 10.03 -27.78
N LEU A 270 -13.53 9.57 -26.76
CA LEU A 270 -12.94 9.19 -25.47
C LEU A 270 -12.70 7.68 -25.30
N LYS A 271 -13.42 6.82 -26.02
CA LYS A 271 -13.37 5.35 -25.83
C LYS A 271 -11.97 4.73 -26.04
N GLY A 272 -11.10 5.40 -26.81
CA GLY A 272 -9.74 4.94 -27.08
C GLY A 272 -8.73 5.29 -25.98
N VAL A 273 -9.10 6.17 -25.05
CA VAL A 273 -8.28 6.52 -23.88
C VAL A 273 -8.68 5.59 -22.74
N GLU A 274 -7.78 4.69 -22.34
CA GLU A 274 -8.07 3.63 -21.36
C GLU A 274 -8.66 4.19 -20.06
N GLN A 275 -8.08 5.27 -19.53
CA GLN A 275 -8.53 5.93 -18.29
C GLN A 275 -9.91 6.61 -18.43
N LEU A 276 -10.41 6.83 -19.65
CA LEU A 276 -11.71 7.46 -19.92
C LEU A 276 -12.72 6.48 -20.50
N ALA A 277 -12.39 5.21 -20.71
CA ALA A 277 -13.26 4.26 -21.41
C ALA A 277 -14.61 4.05 -20.69
N ASN A 278 -14.62 4.01 -19.36
CA ASN A 278 -15.86 3.90 -18.59
C ASN A 278 -16.63 5.22 -18.55
N ALA A 279 -15.94 6.35 -18.33
CA ALA A 279 -16.53 7.68 -18.43
C ALA A 279 -17.18 7.90 -19.80
N ALA A 280 -16.55 7.45 -20.88
CA ALA A 280 -17.08 7.54 -22.24
C ALA A 280 -18.42 6.82 -22.40
N LYS A 281 -18.61 5.67 -21.74
CA LYS A 281 -19.90 4.94 -21.73
C LYS A 281 -20.97 5.72 -20.96
N ILE A 282 -20.60 6.30 -19.82
CA ILE A 282 -21.50 7.20 -19.08
C ILE A 282 -21.92 8.38 -19.96
N ILE A 283 -20.96 9.01 -20.64
CA ILE A 283 -21.19 10.12 -21.57
C ILE A 283 -22.07 9.68 -22.74
N ARG A 284 -21.94 8.47 -23.27
CA ARG A 284 -22.83 8.01 -24.35
C ARG A 284 -24.31 8.05 -23.94
N HIS A 285 -24.61 7.68 -22.71
CA HIS A 285 -25.96 7.37 -22.25
C HIS A 285 -26.55 8.41 -21.29
N HIS A 286 -25.88 9.55 -21.08
CA HIS A 286 -26.30 10.55 -20.08
C HIS A 286 -27.63 11.27 -20.42
N HIS A 287 -28.15 11.11 -21.63
CA HIS A 287 -29.47 11.57 -22.04
C HIS A 287 -30.49 10.44 -22.25
N GLU A 288 -30.18 9.23 -21.78
CA GLU A 288 -31.15 8.15 -21.70
C GLU A 288 -32.10 8.37 -20.52
N TYR A 289 -33.36 8.04 -20.72
CA TYR A 289 -34.41 8.10 -19.70
C TYR A 289 -34.91 6.70 -19.39
N LEU A 290 -35.31 6.45 -18.13
CA LEU A 290 -35.68 5.10 -17.69
C LEU A 290 -36.80 4.47 -18.54
N ASP A 291 -37.72 5.28 -19.09
CA ASP A 291 -38.83 4.85 -19.93
C ASP A 291 -38.46 4.61 -21.41
N GLY A 292 -37.18 4.80 -21.78
CA GLY A 292 -36.69 4.63 -23.15
C GLY A 292 -37.00 5.80 -24.09
N SER A 293 -37.60 6.90 -23.59
CA SER A 293 -37.86 8.10 -24.40
C SER A 293 -36.62 8.95 -24.66
N GLY A 294 -35.51 8.65 -23.97
CA GLY A 294 -34.22 9.31 -24.12
C GLY A 294 -33.46 8.92 -25.39
N TYR A 295 -32.17 9.28 -25.44
CA TYR A 295 -31.30 9.07 -26.59
C TYR A 295 -29.84 8.87 -26.14
N PRO A 296 -28.95 8.30 -26.97
CA PRO A 296 -29.11 7.95 -28.39
C PRO A 296 -29.66 6.54 -28.67
N ASP A 297 -29.52 5.62 -27.73
CA ASP A 297 -29.77 4.18 -27.91
C ASP A 297 -31.15 3.74 -27.42
N ARG A 298 -31.86 4.61 -26.68
CA ARG A 298 -33.21 4.35 -26.12
C ARG A 298 -33.20 3.18 -25.14
N LEU A 299 -32.19 3.18 -24.29
CA LEU A 299 -32.06 2.19 -23.23
C LEU A 299 -33.16 2.37 -22.18
N VAL A 300 -33.57 1.28 -21.56
CA VAL A 300 -34.67 1.24 -20.58
C VAL A 300 -34.15 0.73 -19.24
N GLY A 301 -34.61 1.34 -18.15
CA GLY A 301 -34.35 0.85 -16.79
C GLY A 301 -32.86 0.66 -16.49
N LEU A 302 -32.51 -0.55 -16.02
CA LEU A 302 -31.14 -0.92 -15.65
C LEU A 302 -30.21 -1.19 -16.82
N ALA A 303 -30.67 -1.15 -18.08
CA ALA A 303 -29.75 -1.17 -19.21
C ALA A 303 -28.85 0.09 -19.22
N ILE A 304 -29.35 1.20 -18.65
CA ILE A 304 -28.62 2.46 -18.53
C ILE A 304 -27.59 2.34 -17.39
N PRO A 305 -26.29 2.65 -17.65
CA PRO A 305 -25.26 2.69 -16.61
C PRO A 305 -25.69 3.55 -15.42
N ILE A 306 -25.40 3.13 -14.18
CA ILE A 306 -25.77 3.94 -13.01
C ILE A 306 -25.13 5.33 -13.05
N GLY A 307 -23.90 5.44 -13.54
CA GLY A 307 -23.24 6.72 -13.72
C GLY A 307 -23.99 7.64 -14.68
N ALA A 308 -24.61 7.09 -15.73
CA ALA A 308 -25.41 7.86 -16.68
C ALA A 308 -26.75 8.28 -16.07
N ARG A 309 -27.40 7.42 -15.28
CA ARG A 309 -28.61 7.78 -14.51
C ARG A 309 -28.34 8.88 -13.50
N ILE A 310 -27.19 8.84 -12.82
CA ILE A 310 -26.75 9.91 -11.91
C ILE A 310 -26.50 11.21 -12.69
N LEU A 311 -25.77 11.12 -13.80
CA LEU A 311 -25.38 12.26 -14.59
C LEU A 311 -26.60 12.95 -15.24
N ALA A 312 -27.59 12.19 -15.71
CA ALA A 312 -28.83 12.73 -16.27
C ALA A 312 -29.56 13.66 -15.28
N VAL A 313 -29.68 13.25 -14.01
CA VAL A 313 -30.30 14.06 -12.96
C VAL A 313 -29.50 15.35 -12.70
N ALA A 314 -28.18 15.22 -12.54
CA ALA A 314 -27.33 16.37 -12.26
C ALA A 314 -27.28 17.37 -13.44
N ASN A 315 -27.22 16.86 -14.67
CA ASN A 315 -27.21 17.63 -15.90
C ASN A 315 -28.52 18.39 -16.10
N ASP A 316 -29.66 17.71 -16.06
CA ASP A 316 -30.95 18.34 -16.35
C ASP A 316 -31.30 19.37 -15.26
N TYR A 317 -30.93 19.13 -14.01
CA TYR A 317 -31.06 20.12 -12.93
C TYR A 317 -30.27 21.41 -13.19
N ASP A 318 -29.01 21.31 -13.63
CA ASP A 318 -28.20 22.49 -13.94
C ASP A 318 -28.68 23.17 -15.24
N ALA A 319 -29.01 22.38 -16.27
CA ALA A 319 -29.50 22.86 -17.55
C ALA A 319 -30.85 23.61 -17.47
N LEU A 320 -31.74 23.20 -16.56
CA LEU A 320 -32.99 23.91 -16.25
C LEU A 320 -32.72 25.30 -15.66
N GLN A 321 -31.77 25.40 -14.73
CA GLN A 321 -31.40 26.67 -14.11
C GLN A 321 -30.74 27.62 -15.11
N MET A 322 -29.98 27.08 -16.06
CA MET A 322 -29.31 27.85 -17.11
C MET A 322 -30.20 28.18 -18.31
N GLY A 323 -31.43 27.63 -18.35
CA GLY A 323 -32.33 27.80 -19.49
C GLY A 323 -31.78 27.20 -20.79
N THR A 324 -30.94 26.17 -20.70
CA THR A 324 -30.39 25.46 -21.87
C THR A 324 -31.25 24.27 -22.26
N LEU A 325 -31.98 23.67 -21.30
CA LEU A 325 -32.96 22.62 -21.57
C LEU A 325 -34.31 23.19 -22.03
N THR A 326 -34.75 24.27 -21.38
CA THR A 326 -36.05 24.94 -21.54
C THR A 326 -35.88 26.35 -22.10
N LEU A 327 -36.98 26.98 -22.54
CA LEU A 327 -36.93 28.39 -23.01
C LEU A 327 -36.75 29.41 -21.87
N GLN A 328 -36.92 28.98 -20.62
CA GLN A 328 -36.83 29.82 -19.42
C GLN A 328 -35.85 29.21 -18.42
N GLU A 329 -35.19 30.07 -17.66
CA GLU A 329 -34.35 29.73 -16.51
C GLU A 329 -35.24 29.38 -15.31
N HIS A 330 -34.93 28.29 -14.62
CA HIS A 330 -35.66 27.83 -13.44
C HIS A 330 -34.89 28.20 -12.17
N THR A 331 -35.60 28.47 -11.08
CA THR A 331 -34.96 28.52 -9.75
C THR A 331 -34.51 27.11 -9.32
N PRO A 332 -33.58 26.99 -8.35
CA PRO A 332 -33.21 25.70 -7.77
C PRO A 332 -34.41 24.84 -7.35
N ASP A 333 -35.41 25.44 -6.72
CA ASP A 333 -36.63 24.74 -6.28
C ASP A 333 -37.48 24.26 -7.46
N GLN A 334 -37.68 25.12 -8.47
CA GLN A 334 -38.44 24.76 -9.67
C GLN A 334 -37.73 23.65 -10.48
N ALA A 335 -36.40 23.72 -10.59
CA ALA A 335 -35.61 22.68 -11.24
C ALA A 335 -35.73 21.36 -10.46
N LEU A 336 -35.65 21.39 -9.13
CA LEU A 336 -35.82 20.20 -8.31
C LEU A 336 -37.24 19.63 -8.41
N GLU A 337 -38.27 20.46 -8.42
CA GLU A 337 -39.66 20.04 -8.63
C GLU A 337 -39.84 19.32 -9.97
N TYR A 338 -39.24 19.85 -11.04
CA TYR A 338 -39.23 19.21 -12.36
C TYR A 338 -38.58 17.82 -12.32
N ILE A 339 -37.40 17.70 -11.69
CA ILE A 339 -36.70 16.41 -11.55
C ILE A 339 -37.56 15.42 -10.73
N VAL A 340 -38.17 15.87 -9.63
CA VAL A 340 -39.02 15.04 -8.77
C VAL A 340 -40.28 14.57 -9.52
N ALA A 341 -40.88 15.42 -10.37
CA ALA A 341 -42.02 15.04 -11.20
C ALA A 341 -41.68 13.94 -12.22
N GLY A 342 -40.43 13.89 -12.70
CA GLY A 342 -39.94 12.84 -13.60
C GLY A 342 -39.48 11.54 -12.93
N ARG A 343 -39.55 11.45 -11.59
CA ARG A 343 -39.06 10.30 -10.81
C ARG A 343 -39.77 9.00 -11.18
N GLY A 344 -39.00 7.96 -11.48
CA GLY A 344 -39.51 6.63 -11.85
C GLY A 344 -39.98 6.52 -13.30
N ARG A 345 -39.99 7.64 -14.05
CA ARG A 345 -40.28 7.67 -15.48
C ARG A 345 -39.05 8.09 -16.29
N HIS A 346 -38.55 9.30 -16.08
CA HIS A 346 -37.32 9.76 -16.73
C HIS A 346 -36.10 9.40 -15.90
N TYR A 347 -36.20 9.57 -14.57
CA TYR A 347 -35.06 9.47 -13.67
C TYR A 347 -35.18 8.32 -12.68
N ASP A 348 -34.04 7.75 -12.32
CA ASP A 348 -33.92 6.71 -11.30
C ASP A 348 -34.41 7.20 -9.92
N PRO A 349 -35.39 6.52 -9.29
CA PRO A 349 -35.92 6.94 -8.00
C PRO A 349 -34.87 7.04 -6.90
N GLY A 350 -33.91 6.11 -6.85
CA GLY A 350 -32.83 6.10 -5.88
C GLY A 350 -31.90 7.30 -6.06
N VAL A 351 -31.58 7.63 -7.31
CA VAL A 351 -30.79 8.81 -7.67
C VAL A 351 -31.52 10.11 -7.28
N VAL A 352 -32.78 10.28 -7.68
CA VAL A 352 -33.57 11.49 -7.39
C VAL A 352 -33.71 11.71 -5.88
N ASN A 353 -34.01 10.65 -5.13
CA ASN A 353 -34.15 10.76 -3.67
C ASN A 353 -32.81 11.17 -3.03
N THR A 354 -31.70 10.56 -3.47
CA THR A 354 -30.36 10.90 -2.97
C THR A 354 -29.99 12.35 -3.30
N PHE A 355 -30.22 12.76 -4.55
CA PHE A 355 -29.94 14.12 -5.03
C PHE A 355 -30.74 15.17 -4.25
N LYS A 356 -32.05 14.94 -4.06
CA LYS A 356 -32.90 15.80 -3.24
C LYS A 356 -32.37 15.95 -1.81
N THR A 357 -31.98 14.85 -1.16
CA THR A 357 -31.42 14.91 0.19
C THR A 357 -30.15 15.75 0.25
N LEU A 358 -29.25 15.59 -0.72
CA LEU A 358 -28.00 16.37 -0.80
C LEU A 358 -28.27 17.87 -0.97
N LEU A 359 -29.22 18.26 -1.83
CA LEU A 359 -29.58 19.68 -2.01
C LEU A 359 -30.19 20.29 -0.75
N ILE A 360 -31.06 19.55 -0.05
CA ILE A 360 -31.63 20.01 1.23
C ILE A 360 -30.52 20.20 2.28
N GLN A 361 -29.60 19.24 2.39
CA GLN A 361 -28.49 19.33 3.33
C GLN A 361 -27.59 20.53 3.02
N ALA A 362 -27.23 20.72 1.74
CA ALA A 362 -26.47 21.88 1.30
C ALA A 362 -27.20 23.20 1.57
N SER A 363 -28.52 23.25 1.39
CA SER A 363 -29.33 24.43 1.72
C SER A 363 -29.39 24.70 3.22
N VAL A 364 -29.44 23.67 4.07
CA VAL A 364 -29.45 23.81 5.53
C VAL A 364 -28.08 24.25 6.05
N GLU A 365 -27.00 23.69 5.51
CA GLU A 365 -25.63 24.14 5.79
C GLU A 365 -25.43 25.57 5.30
N ALA A 366 -25.95 25.90 4.12
CA ALA A 366 -25.94 27.24 3.58
C ALA A 366 -26.69 28.27 4.42
N SER A 367 -27.80 27.87 5.04
CA SER A 367 -28.61 28.72 5.90
C SER A 367 -27.98 28.93 7.29
N LYS A 368 -26.98 28.12 7.67
CA LYS A 368 -26.17 28.33 8.88
C LYS A 368 -25.00 29.29 8.65
N ASP A 369 -24.68 29.56 7.39
CA ASP A 369 -23.67 30.53 7.00
C ASP A 369 -24.25 31.95 7.01
N HIS A 370 -23.52 32.91 7.57
CA HIS A 370 -23.85 34.31 7.35
C HIS A 370 -23.20 34.75 6.05
N ALA A 371 -24.00 35.11 5.06
CA ALA A 371 -23.51 35.77 3.85
C ALA A 371 -23.22 37.23 4.19
N LEU A 372 -21.95 37.63 4.10
CA LEU A 372 -21.47 38.99 4.32
C LEU A 372 -20.77 39.49 3.06
N ARG A 373 -20.84 40.79 2.81
CA ARG A 373 -19.99 41.44 1.80
C ARG A 373 -18.55 41.54 2.32
N PRO A 374 -17.54 41.64 1.43
CA PRO A 374 -16.15 41.86 1.85
C PRO A 374 -15.98 42.99 2.86
N ALA A 375 -16.73 44.10 2.72
CA ALA A 375 -16.71 45.24 3.64
C ALA A 375 -17.30 44.95 5.04
N GLU A 376 -18.10 43.90 5.17
CA GLU A 376 -18.79 43.51 6.42
C GLU A 376 -18.02 42.41 7.18
N LEU A 377 -16.97 41.86 6.58
CA LEU A 377 -16.10 40.87 7.19
C LEU A 377 -15.30 41.45 8.35
N LYS A 378 -15.10 40.64 9.39
CA LYS A 378 -14.27 40.96 10.55
C LYS A 378 -13.17 39.93 10.73
N SER A 379 -12.00 40.40 11.14
CA SER A 379 -10.87 39.53 11.49
C SER A 379 -11.29 38.52 12.57
N GLY A 380 -10.98 37.24 12.36
CA GLY A 380 -11.35 36.14 13.25
C GLY A 380 -12.62 35.38 12.87
N MET A 381 -13.34 35.81 11.83
CA MET A 381 -14.36 34.96 11.16
C MET A 381 -13.69 33.78 10.47
N VAL A 382 -14.42 32.69 10.22
CA VAL A 382 -13.91 31.55 9.45
C VAL A 382 -14.76 31.36 8.21
N LEU A 383 -14.11 31.31 7.04
CA LEU A 383 -14.78 30.99 5.79
C LEU A 383 -15.39 29.60 5.88
N THR A 384 -16.67 29.47 5.57
CA THR A 384 -17.33 28.15 5.52
C THR A 384 -17.31 27.55 4.12
N ARG A 385 -17.03 28.37 3.11
CA ARG A 385 -16.93 27.96 1.71
C ARG A 385 -15.63 28.41 1.08
N LYS A 386 -15.21 27.67 0.06
CA LYS A 386 -14.12 28.06 -0.83
C LYS A 386 -14.58 29.25 -1.67
N LEU A 387 -13.68 30.21 -1.87
CA LEU A 387 -13.86 31.34 -2.77
C LEU A 387 -12.97 31.12 -3.98
N GLU A 388 -13.53 31.29 -5.16
CA GLU A 388 -12.81 31.17 -6.43
C GLU A 388 -12.99 32.46 -7.23
N TYR A 389 -11.97 32.81 -8.01
CA TYR A 389 -12.10 33.79 -9.07
C TYR A 389 -13.11 33.29 -10.13
N PRO A 390 -13.76 34.17 -10.91
CA PRO A 390 -14.60 33.77 -12.03
C PRO A 390 -13.92 32.78 -13.00
N GLU A 391 -12.60 32.88 -13.14
CA GLU A 391 -11.73 32.03 -13.95
C GLU A 391 -11.40 30.67 -13.29
N GLY A 392 -11.83 30.46 -12.03
CA GLY A 392 -11.72 29.20 -11.30
C GLY A 392 -10.45 29.03 -10.45
N GLU A 393 -9.58 30.03 -10.39
CA GLU A 393 -8.45 30.04 -9.45
C GLU A 393 -8.94 30.21 -8.01
N VAL A 394 -8.28 29.56 -7.05
CA VAL A 394 -8.71 29.58 -5.65
C VAL A 394 -8.28 30.89 -5.00
N LEU A 395 -9.25 31.73 -4.64
CA LEU A 395 -9.03 32.97 -3.91
C LEU A 395 -8.87 32.72 -2.40
N ALA A 396 -9.65 31.80 -1.85
CA ALA A 396 -9.55 31.37 -0.46
C ALA A 396 -10.17 29.99 -0.24
N THR A 397 -9.73 29.25 0.76
CA THR A 397 -10.24 27.90 1.06
C THR A 397 -11.26 27.89 2.20
N ALA A 398 -12.24 26.99 2.14
CA ALA A 398 -13.12 26.73 3.28
C ALA A 398 -12.29 26.34 4.52
N GLY A 399 -12.64 26.87 5.69
CA GLY A 399 -11.92 26.69 6.95
C GLY A 399 -10.82 27.73 7.21
N GLN A 400 -10.49 28.59 6.23
CA GLN A 400 -9.51 29.66 6.42
C GLN A 400 -10.05 30.75 7.34
N PHE A 401 -9.20 31.22 8.26
CA PHE A 401 -9.51 32.40 9.07
C PHE A 401 -9.47 33.66 8.21
N VAL A 402 -10.48 34.51 8.40
CA VAL A 402 -10.53 35.83 7.80
C VAL A 402 -9.56 36.71 8.59
N ASP A 403 -8.50 37.13 7.90
CA ASP A 403 -7.56 38.15 8.37
C ASP A 403 -7.68 39.42 7.52
N ARG A 404 -6.95 40.47 7.89
CA ARG A 404 -7.04 41.75 7.20
C ARG A 404 -6.54 41.67 5.74
N ALA A 405 -5.53 40.85 5.48
CA ALA A 405 -4.97 40.66 4.15
C ALA A 405 -5.95 39.96 3.19
N LEU A 406 -6.74 39.00 3.69
CA LEU A 406 -7.80 38.36 2.92
C LEU A 406 -8.95 39.34 2.64
N ILE A 407 -9.37 40.15 3.62
CA ILE A 407 -10.41 41.18 3.42
C ILE A 407 -10.00 42.17 2.33
N ASP A 408 -8.77 42.68 2.38
CA ASP A 408 -8.26 43.65 1.42
C ASP A 408 -8.21 43.06 -0.01
N ARG A 409 -7.82 41.79 -0.16
CA ARG A 409 -7.87 41.08 -1.45
C ARG A 409 -9.29 40.90 -1.97
N LEU A 410 -10.24 40.55 -1.12
CA LEU A 410 -11.64 40.37 -1.51
C LEU A 410 -12.28 41.68 -1.98
N LEU A 411 -11.97 42.79 -1.30
CA LEU A 411 -12.41 44.13 -1.73
C LEU A 411 -11.80 44.54 -3.07
N ALA A 412 -10.53 44.20 -3.32
CA ALA A 412 -9.89 44.44 -4.61
C ALA A 412 -10.56 43.67 -5.75
N VAL A 413 -10.88 42.39 -5.54
CA VAL A 413 -11.59 41.56 -6.55
C VAL A 413 -13.00 42.08 -6.84
N GLU A 414 -13.76 42.44 -5.80
CA GLU A 414 -15.10 43.05 -5.95
C GLU A 414 -15.04 44.37 -6.76
N SER A 415 -14.01 45.19 -6.54
CA SER A 415 -13.81 46.43 -7.29
C SER A 415 -13.33 46.21 -8.73
N GLU A 416 -12.40 45.29 -8.96
CA GLU A 416 -11.75 45.09 -10.26
C GLU A 416 -12.65 44.34 -11.25
N ALA A 417 -13.36 43.32 -10.77
CA ALA A 417 -14.29 42.54 -11.58
C ALA A 417 -15.71 43.16 -11.65
N GLN A 418 -15.98 44.24 -10.91
CA GLN A 418 -17.31 44.86 -10.78
C GLN A 418 -18.42 43.86 -10.40
N ILE A 419 -18.08 42.84 -9.61
CA ILE A 419 -19.00 41.80 -9.15
C ILE A 419 -19.29 41.98 -7.66
N ALA A 420 -20.55 41.81 -7.24
CA ALA A 420 -20.88 41.77 -5.82
C ALA A 420 -20.51 40.39 -5.24
N LEU A 421 -19.52 40.36 -4.35
CA LEU A 421 -19.08 39.11 -3.73
C LEU A 421 -19.93 38.80 -2.47
N SER A 422 -20.39 37.55 -2.37
CA SER A 422 -21.06 37.05 -1.16
C SER A 422 -20.16 36.05 -0.45
N ILE A 423 -19.69 36.40 0.75
CA ILE A 423 -18.73 35.63 1.52
C ILE A 423 -19.43 34.94 2.67
N TYR A 424 -19.32 33.61 2.73
CA TYR A 424 -19.99 32.78 3.72
C TYR A 424 -19.06 32.50 4.90
N VAL A 425 -19.47 32.92 6.10
CA VAL A 425 -18.65 32.81 7.32
C VAL A 425 -19.43 32.27 8.53
N LYS A 426 -18.68 31.70 9.49
CA LYS A 426 -19.15 31.39 10.85
C LYS A 426 -18.45 32.27 11.90
N HIS A 427 -19.18 32.67 12.94
CA HIS A 427 -18.62 33.26 14.16
C HIS A 427 -17.99 32.17 15.04
N VAL A 428 -16.74 32.36 15.49
CA VAL A 428 -16.03 31.37 16.31
C VAL A 428 -16.38 31.54 17.79
N GLY A 429 -17.17 30.61 18.34
CA GLY A 429 -17.00 30.14 19.72
C GLY A 429 -15.90 29.06 19.75
N ARG A 430 -15.15 28.99 20.87
CA ARG A 430 -13.94 28.16 21.10
C ARG A 430 -13.89 26.79 20.38
N PRO A 431 -12.71 26.33 19.94
CA PRO A 431 -12.56 25.14 19.12
C PRO A 431 -12.81 23.85 19.91
N ALA A 432 -13.55 22.92 19.30
CA ALA A 432 -13.55 21.51 19.68
C ALA A 432 -12.33 20.82 19.05
N THR A 433 -11.73 19.93 19.82
CA THR A 433 -10.48 19.22 19.56
C THR A 433 -10.52 18.36 18.28
N LEU A 434 -9.42 18.41 17.54
CA LEU A 434 -9.12 17.60 16.36
C LEU A 434 -9.03 16.11 16.74
N ARG A 435 -9.67 15.25 15.94
CA ARG A 435 -9.47 13.79 15.96
C ARG A 435 -8.26 13.43 15.09
N ASP A 436 -7.55 12.43 15.55
CA ASP A 436 -6.33 11.83 15.00
C ASP A 436 -6.52 11.27 13.56
N PRO A 437 -5.67 11.61 12.58
CA PRO A 437 -5.76 11.12 11.19
C PRO A 437 -5.23 9.69 10.96
N ASP A 438 -4.60 9.02 11.93
CA ASP A 438 -3.83 7.79 11.69
C ASP A 438 -4.58 6.46 11.90
N GLN A 439 -5.92 6.45 11.95
CA GLN A 439 -6.67 5.19 11.89
C GLN A 439 -6.88 4.74 10.44
N LYS A 440 -6.03 3.82 9.97
CA LYS A 440 -6.34 2.99 8.81
C LYS A 440 -7.62 2.18 9.12
N PRO A 441 -8.68 2.24 8.30
CA PRO A 441 -9.80 1.32 8.46
C PRO A 441 -9.30 -0.09 8.18
N GLU A 442 -9.47 -0.99 9.15
CA GLU A 442 -9.32 -2.42 8.91
C GLU A 442 -10.27 -2.85 7.78
N PRO A 443 -9.86 -3.79 6.90
CA PRO A 443 -10.76 -4.32 5.90
C PRO A 443 -11.96 -4.96 6.60
N PRO A 444 -13.21 -4.68 6.20
CA PRO A 444 -14.37 -5.26 6.85
C PRO A 444 -14.30 -6.78 6.72
N GLN A 445 -14.21 -7.48 7.85
CA GLN A 445 -14.45 -8.92 7.90
C GLN A 445 -15.87 -9.18 7.36
N ARG A 446 -16.00 -10.09 6.38
CA ARG A 446 -17.30 -10.43 5.79
C ARG A 446 -18.16 -11.11 6.86
N LEU A 447 -19.14 -10.38 7.41
CA LEU A 447 -20.09 -10.84 8.43
C LEU A 447 -21.28 -11.62 7.85
N TRP A 448 -21.26 -11.97 6.56
CA TRP A 448 -22.40 -12.54 5.85
C TRP A 448 -21.93 -13.56 4.80
N LYS A 449 -22.77 -14.57 4.54
CA LYS A 449 -22.56 -15.55 3.48
C LYS A 449 -23.14 -15.02 2.17
N GLU A 450 -22.55 -15.39 1.03
CA GLU A 450 -23.05 -15.01 -0.29
C GLU A 450 -23.96 -16.10 -0.85
N LEU A 451 -25.14 -15.72 -1.34
CA LEU A 451 -26.05 -16.61 -2.07
C LEU A 451 -26.18 -16.14 -3.53
N ALA A 452 -25.90 -17.04 -4.47
CA ALA A 452 -26.06 -16.79 -5.90
C ALA A 452 -27.51 -17.11 -6.33
N LEU A 453 -28.22 -16.10 -6.82
CA LEU A 453 -29.62 -16.18 -7.25
C LEU A 453 -29.80 -15.69 -8.69
N ARG A 454 -30.83 -16.19 -9.36
CA ARG A 454 -31.34 -15.63 -10.63
C ARG A 454 -32.35 -14.50 -10.35
N PRO A 455 -32.57 -13.55 -11.29
CA PRO A 455 -33.58 -12.50 -11.15
C PRO A 455 -34.99 -12.98 -10.75
N ALA A 456 -35.39 -14.17 -11.21
CA ALA A 456 -36.69 -14.77 -10.84
C ALA A 456 -36.79 -15.19 -9.36
N GLN A 457 -35.66 -15.37 -8.67
CA GLN A 457 -35.58 -15.82 -7.28
C GLN A 457 -35.40 -14.66 -6.28
N LEU A 458 -35.22 -13.43 -6.78
CA LEU A 458 -35.06 -12.25 -5.95
C LEU A 458 -36.38 -11.85 -5.28
N LYS A 459 -36.27 -11.30 -4.08
CA LYS A 459 -37.38 -10.75 -3.30
C LYS A 459 -37.01 -9.34 -2.81
N PRO A 460 -38.00 -8.45 -2.64
CA PRO A 460 -37.76 -7.13 -2.05
C PRO A 460 -37.09 -7.24 -0.67
N GLY A 461 -36.20 -6.29 -0.37
CA GLY A 461 -35.41 -6.26 0.87
C GLY A 461 -34.13 -7.10 0.83
N MET A 462 -33.86 -7.84 -0.25
CA MET A 462 -32.56 -8.49 -0.46
C MET A 462 -31.47 -7.44 -0.77
N THR A 463 -30.27 -7.64 -0.24
CA THR A 463 -29.14 -6.71 -0.44
C THR A 463 -28.05 -7.34 -1.31
N LEU A 464 -27.59 -6.61 -2.34
CA LEU A 464 -26.50 -7.05 -3.20
C LEU A 464 -25.19 -7.21 -2.42
N SER A 465 -24.56 -8.39 -2.51
CA SER A 465 -23.25 -8.61 -1.92
C SER A 465 -22.11 -8.07 -2.77
N ARG A 466 -22.29 -8.08 -4.09
CA ARG A 466 -21.32 -7.63 -5.08
C ARG A 466 -21.98 -6.61 -5.99
N ALA A 467 -21.18 -5.66 -6.47
CA ALA A 467 -21.62 -4.74 -7.51
C ALA A 467 -22.05 -5.52 -8.76
N LEU A 468 -23.20 -5.18 -9.33
CA LEU A 468 -23.67 -5.74 -10.59
C LEU A 468 -23.13 -4.90 -11.74
N ARG A 469 -22.40 -5.54 -12.65
CA ARG A 469 -21.84 -4.91 -13.85
C ARG A 469 -22.42 -5.54 -15.11
N HIS A 470 -22.58 -4.74 -16.15
CA HIS A 470 -22.88 -5.23 -17.49
C HIS A 470 -21.68 -6.02 -18.03
N PRO A 471 -21.84 -6.99 -18.95
CA PRO A 471 -20.72 -7.66 -19.62
C PRO A 471 -19.68 -6.71 -20.23
N ASP A 472 -20.11 -5.53 -20.67
CA ASP A 472 -19.22 -4.48 -21.18
C ASP A 472 -18.48 -3.71 -20.08
N GLY A 473 -18.54 -4.15 -18.82
CA GLY A 473 -17.71 -3.68 -17.70
C GLY A 473 -18.25 -2.49 -16.89
N TYR A 474 -19.30 -1.82 -17.37
CA TYR A 474 -19.87 -0.67 -16.66
C TYR A 474 -20.81 -1.07 -15.51
N LEU A 475 -20.88 -0.21 -14.49
CA LEU A 475 -21.66 -0.45 -13.29
C LEU A 475 -23.17 -0.27 -13.53
N LEU A 476 -23.96 -1.25 -13.08
CA LEU A 476 -25.43 -1.22 -13.10
C LEU A 476 -26.00 -0.96 -11.71
N LEU A 477 -25.53 -1.68 -10.70
CA LEU A 477 -25.95 -1.48 -9.30
C LEU A 477 -24.74 -1.62 -8.38
N ALA A 478 -24.63 -0.76 -7.38
CA ALA A 478 -23.57 -0.82 -6.39
C ALA A 478 -23.71 -2.04 -5.46
N SER A 479 -22.61 -2.47 -4.86
CA SER A 479 -22.67 -3.39 -3.72
C SER A 479 -23.42 -2.74 -2.56
N ASN A 480 -24.09 -3.54 -1.73
CA ASN A 480 -24.97 -3.11 -0.65
C ASN A 480 -26.26 -2.41 -1.09
N TYR A 481 -26.60 -2.44 -2.38
CA TYR A 481 -27.88 -1.94 -2.86
C TYR A 481 -29.02 -2.85 -2.38
N SER A 482 -30.03 -2.26 -1.75
CA SER A 482 -31.24 -2.95 -1.31
C SER A 482 -32.27 -2.99 -2.45
N LEU A 483 -32.70 -4.19 -2.82
CA LEU A 483 -33.59 -4.43 -3.94
C LEU A 483 -35.04 -4.13 -3.55
N ASP A 484 -35.71 -3.30 -4.34
CA ASP A 484 -37.16 -3.10 -4.30
C ASP A 484 -37.85 -3.82 -5.47
N ASP A 485 -39.18 -3.82 -5.49
CA ASP A 485 -39.96 -4.47 -6.57
C ASP A 485 -39.59 -3.91 -7.96
N LEU A 486 -39.40 -2.60 -8.07
CA LEU A 486 -39.08 -1.93 -9.34
C LEU A 486 -37.74 -2.43 -9.90
N VAL A 487 -36.70 -2.46 -9.06
CA VAL A 487 -35.36 -2.89 -9.45
C VAL A 487 -35.36 -4.38 -9.80
N ILE A 488 -36.11 -5.20 -9.07
CA ILE A 488 -36.26 -6.63 -9.38
C ILE A 488 -36.91 -6.84 -10.74
N ASP A 489 -37.96 -6.09 -11.06
CA ASP A 489 -38.62 -6.17 -12.37
C ASP A 489 -37.70 -5.66 -13.48
N GLN A 490 -36.93 -4.60 -13.25
CA GLN A 490 -35.93 -4.13 -14.21
C GLN A 490 -34.81 -5.15 -14.43
N LEU A 491 -34.38 -5.89 -13.41
CA LEU A 491 -33.39 -6.97 -13.55
C LEU A 491 -33.94 -8.14 -14.38
N ARG A 492 -35.23 -8.47 -14.24
CA ARG A 492 -35.90 -9.49 -15.06
C ARG A 492 -36.00 -9.05 -16.52
N GLN A 493 -36.36 -7.79 -16.76
CA GLN A 493 -36.40 -7.20 -18.10
C GLN A 493 -35.01 -7.19 -18.74
N LEU A 494 -33.98 -6.78 -18.00
CA LEU A 494 -32.61 -6.75 -18.49
C LEU A 494 -32.12 -8.14 -18.90
N GLN A 495 -32.42 -9.19 -18.12
CA GLN A 495 -32.08 -10.56 -18.50
C GLN A 495 -32.82 -11.01 -19.77
N ALA A 496 -34.07 -10.59 -19.96
CA ALA A 496 -34.84 -10.92 -21.17
C ALA A 496 -34.27 -10.23 -22.43
N MET A 497 -33.63 -9.06 -22.29
CA MET A 497 -33.03 -8.31 -23.39
C MET A 497 -31.70 -8.88 -23.89
N ASP A 498 -30.93 -9.59 -23.04
CA ASP A 498 -29.66 -10.26 -23.43
C ASP A 498 -29.90 -11.72 -23.86
N ASP A 499 -30.90 -11.95 -24.70
CA ASP A 499 -31.33 -13.26 -25.22
C ASP A 499 -31.55 -14.34 -24.14
N GLY A 500 -31.89 -13.93 -22.91
CA GLY A 500 -32.10 -14.84 -21.79
C GLY A 500 -30.83 -15.47 -21.24
N LYS A 501 -29.64 -14.91 -21.53
CA LYS A 501 -28.39 -15.37 -20.90
C LYS A 501 -28.55 -15.35 -19.37
N PRO A 502 -28.12 -16.43 -18.68
CA PRO A 502 -28.32 -16.53 -17.24
C PRO A 502 -27.54 -15.44 -16.50
N MET A 503 -28.27 -14.54 -15.84
CA MET A 503 -27.71 -13.52 -14.95
C MET A 503 -27.64 -14.08 -13.53
N THR A 504 -26.45 -14.09 -12.96
CA THR A 504 -26.22 -14.51 -11.56
C THR A 504 -26.02 -13.28 -10.69
N ILE A 505 -26.86 -13.14 -9.68
CA ILE A 505 -26.86 -12.02 -8.74
C ILE A 505 -26.50 -12.56 -7.36
N TYR A 506 -25.50 -11.95 -6.73
CA TYR A 506 -25.02 -12.38 -5.42
C TYR A 506 -25.65 -11.52 -4.32
N ILE A 507 -26.31 -12.16 -3.36
CA ILE A 507 -27.05 -11.54 -2.26
C ILE A 507 -26.40 -11.86 -0.92
N GLN A 508 -26.44 -10.91 0.01
CA GLN A 508 -26.01 -11.08 1.39
C GLN A 508 -27.03 -11.92 2.16
N VAL A 509 -26.55 -12.95 2.86
CA VAL A 509 -27.35 -13.76 3.78
C VAL A 509 -26.74 -13.63 5.17
N GLU A 510 -27.51 -13.13 6.13
CA GLU A 510 -27.11 -13.08 7.54
C GLU A 510 -26.81 -14.50 8.04
N ASP A 511 -25.65 -14.67 8.67
CA ASP A 511 -25.34 -15.91 9.37
C ASP A 511 -26.21 -15.95 10.64
N ARG A 512 -27.35 -16.63 10.57
CA ARG A 512 -28.14 -16.95 11.77
C ARG A 512 -27.34 -17.96 12.60
N SER A 513 -26.42 -17.46 13.41
CA SER A 513 -25.75 -18.19 14.49
C SER A 513 -26.56 -18.09 15.77
#